data_AF-A0A2G2YCQ3-F1
#
_entry.id   AF-A0A2G2YCQ3-F1
#
_cell.length_a   1.000
_cell.length_b   1.000
_cell.length_c   1.000
_cell.angle_alpha   90.00
_cell.angle_beta   90.00
_cell.angle_gamma   90.00
#
_symmetry.space_group_name_H-M   'P 1'
#
loop_
_entity.id
_entity.type
_entity.pdbx_description
1 polymer ?
#
loop_
_entity_poly.entity_id
_entity_poly.type
_entity_poly.pdbx_seq_one_letter_code
_entity_poly.pdbx_strand_id
1 'polypeptide(L)'
;MMNMCSKCQKEMILLKQEHAKLVAVSSKDVVCRSSSSDESELALPGAAVASANLATQISQAKSKEGLKKCTACRKRVGLTEFSCKCGDLFCIVHHYSDKHNYPFDYRNAGQNALAKANPIIVVEKLNKI
;
A
#
# COMPACT_ATOMS: atom_id res chain seq x y z
N MET A 1 -17.47 -28.65 11.11
CA MET A 1 -18.09 -27.71 12.07
C MET A 1 -16.96 -27.17 12.94
N MET A 2 -16.42 -25.98 12.64
CA MET A 2 -15.30 -25.45 13.42
C MET A 2 -15.79 -25.15 14.84
N ASN A 3 -15.27 -25.88 15.82
CA ASN A 3 -15.60 -25.71 17.23
C ASN A 3 -14.87 -24.46 17.75
N MET A 4 -15.54 -23.31 17.73
CA MET A 4 -14.98 -22.04 18.19
C MET A 4 -15.38 -21.81 19.64
N CYS A 5 -14.44 -21.33 20.46
CA CYS A 5 -14.75 -20.96 21.84
C CYS A 5 -15.72 -19.77 21.86
N SER A 6 -16.45 -19.61 22.97
CA SER A 6 -17.49 -18.58 23.14
C SER A 6 -16.98 -17.15 22.91
N LYS A 7 -15.67 -16.91 23.12
CA LYS A 7 -15.02 -15.63 22.83
C LYS A 7 -14.85 -15.39 21.33
N CYS A 8 -14.28 -16.35 20.60
CA CYS A 8 -14.07 -16.24 19.16
C CYS A 8 -15.39 -16.19 18.37
N GLN A 9 -16.44 -16.86 18.88
CA GLN A 9 -17.76 -16.79 18.27
C GLN A 9 -18.35 -15.36 18.37
N LYS A 10 -18.22 -14.70 19.52
CA LYS A 10 -18.69 -13.31 19.72
C LYS A 10 -17.92 -12.33 18.84
N GLU A 11 -16.61 -12.47 18.74
CA GLU A 11 -15.78 -11.60 17.89
C GLU A 11 -16.13 -11.75 16.42
N MET A 12 -16.35 -12.98 15.94
CA MET A 12 -16.77 -13.21 14.55
C MET A 12 -18.15 -12.60 14.25
N ILE A 13 -19.07 -12.62 15.22
CA ILE A 13 -20.40 -12.00 15.08
C ILE A 13 -20.27 -10.46 15.02
N LEU A 14 -19.43 -9.87 15.87
CA LEU A 14 -19.20 -8.42 15.89
C LEU A 14 -18.59 -7.92 14.57
N LEU A 15 -17.56 -8.60 14.08
CA LEU A 15 -16.93 -8.32 12.78
C LEU A 15 -17.96 -8.38 11.64
N LYS A 16 -18.83 -9.39 11.62
CA LYS A 16 -19.90 -9.49 10.60
C LYS A 16 -20.90 -8.32 10.65
N GLN A 17 -21.23 -7.83 11.85
CA GLN A 17 -22.14 -6.70 12.01
C GLN A 17 -21.53 -5.38 11.53
N GLU A 18 -20.23 -5.18 11.76
CA GLU A 18 -19.49 -4.01 11.27
C GLU A 18 -19.43 -3.97 9.74
N HIS A 19 -19.15 -5.11 9.10
CA HIS A 19 -19.18 -5.22 7.65
C HIS A 19 -20.57 -4.92 7.07
N ALA A 20 -21.65 -5.40 7.71
CA ALA A 20 -23.02 -5.10 7.27
C ALA A 20 -23.36 -3.60 7.40
N LYS A 21 -22.89 -2.92 8.45
CA LYS A 21 -23.07 -1.47 8.63
C LYS A 21 -22.32 -0.66 7.58
N LEU A 22 -21.08 -1.03 7.26
CA LEU A 22 -20.28 -0.35 6.24
C LEU A 22 -20.88 -0.49 4.84
N VAL A 23 -21.46 -1.65 4.52
CA VAL A 23 -22.16 -1.88 3.25
C VAL A 23 -23.45 -1.05 3.16
N ALA A 24 -24.19 -0.88 4.26
CA ALA A 24 -25.41 -0.07 4.28
C ALA A 24 -25.15 1.46 4.16
N VAL A 25 -23.99 1.95 4.62
CA VAL A 25 -23.61 3.37 4.51
C VAL A 25 -23.11 3.72 3.11
N SER A 26 -22.60 2.75 2.35
CA SER A 26 -22.02 2.95 1.01
C SER A 26 -23.05 3.20 -0.10
N SER A 27 -24.36 3.27 0.18
CA SER A 27 -25.43 3.37 -0.84
C SER A 27 -26.15 4.72 -0.92
N LYS A 28 -25.55 5.83 -0.45
CA LYS A 28 -26.19 7.17 -0.51
C LYS A 28 -25.49 8.27 -1.31
N ASP A 29 -24.50 7.95 -2.13
CA ASP A 29 -24.02 8.93 -3.13
C ASP A 29 -23.91 8.28 -4.51
N VAL A 30 -25.05 8.23 -5.20
CA VAL A 30 -25.15 8.09 -6.65
C VAL A 30 -25.85 9.35 -7.15
N VAL A 31 -25.06 10.34 -7.53
CA VAL A 31 -25.45 11.24 -8.62
C VAL A 31 -24.65 10.81 -9.84
N CYS A 32 -25.30 9.99 -10.68
CA CYS A 32 -24.91 9.87 -12.08
C CYS A 32 -25.29 11.16 -12.80
N ARG A 33 -24.33 11.80 -13.46
CA ARG A 33 -24.64 12.68 -14.60
C ARG A 33 -23.78 12.22 -15.77
N SER A 34 -24.42 11.57 -16.74
CA SER A 34 -23.85 11.23 -18.04
C SER A 34 -24.60 11.97 -19.15
N SER A 35 -23.82 12.46 -20.14
CA SER A 35 -24.21 12.99 -21.47
C SER A 35 -25.01 14.32 -21.48
N SER A 36 -24.94 15.24 -22.45
CA SER A 36 -24.57 15.19 -23.88
C SER A 36 -24.29 16.62 -24.44
N SER A 37 -23.60 16.69 -25.59
CA SER A 37 -23.64 17.65 -26.72
C SER A 37 -23.73 19.19 -26.55
N ASP A 38 -22.75 19.83 -27.22
CA ASP A 38 -22.86 20.82 -28.31
C ASP A 38 -23.39 22.26 -28.09
N GLU A 39 -22.51 23.18 -28.52
CA GLU A 39 -22.71 24.52 -29.09
C GLU A 39 -23.42 25.63 -28.28
N SER A 40 -22.66 26.71 -27.99
CA SER A 40 -23.17 28.07 -28.14
C SER A 40 -22.03 29.04 -28.48
N GLU A 41 -22.14 29.58 -29.69
CA GLU A 41 -21.34 30.63 -30.32
C GLU A 41 -21.66 32.03 -29.75
N LEU A 42 -20.67 32.94 -29.69
CA LEU A 42 -20.89 34.38 -29.90
C LEU A 42 -19.57 35.07 -30.33
N ALA A 43 -19.69 35.91 -31.36
CA ALA A 43 -18.65 36.30 -32.33
C ALA A 43 -17.72 37.48 -31.93
N LEU A 44 -16.44 37.34 -32.35
CA LEU A 44 -15.41 38.22 -33.00
C LEU A 44 -15.54 39.77 -33.03
N PRO A 45 -14.46 40.58 -33.36
CA PRO A 45 -13.10 40.24 -33.85
C PRO A 45 -11.91 41.04 -33.25
N GLY A 46 -10.67 40.58 -33.48
CA GLY A 46 -9.53 41.52 -33.63
C GLY A 46 -8.13 41.04 -33.25
N ALA A 47 -7.27 40.90 -34.26
CA ALA A 47 -5.80 41.05 -34.25
C ALA A 47 -4.90 39.94 -33.64
N ALA A 48 -4.38 39.13 -34.56
CA ALA A 48 -2.96 38.88 -34.82
C ALA A 48 -2.04 38.33 -33.71
N VAL A 49 -1.64 37.07 -33.93
CA VAL A 49 -0.27 36.53 -33.83
C VAL A 49 0.49 36.82 -32.53
N ALA A 50 0.33 35.94 -31.55
CA ALA A 50 1.46 35.37 -30.82
C ALA A 50 0.99 34.16 -30.01
N SER A 51 1.90 33.22 -29.83
CA SER A 51 1.81 32.13 -28.85
C SER A 51 1.10 30.85 -29.31
N ALA A 52 1.46 30.39 -30.52
CA ALA A 52 1.53 28.95 -30.83
C ALA A 52 2.56 28.17 -29.97
N ASN A 53 2.98 28.72 -28.81
CA ASN A 53 3.97 28.13 -27.91
C ASN A 53 3.37 27.55 -26.63
N LEU A 54 2.05 27.61 -26.43
CA LEU A 54 1.43 26.98 -25.25
C LEU A 54 0.93 25.55 -25.50
N ALA A 55 0.77 25.14 -26.76
CA ALA A 55 0.32 23.78 -27.12
C ALA A 55 1.43 22.72 -27.11
N THR A 56 2.70 23.14 -27.11
CA THR A 56 3.85 22.22 -27.20
C THR A 56 4.50 21.92 -25.84
N GLN A 57 4.18 22.67 -24.78
CA GLN A 57 4.75 22.44 -23.44
C GLN A 57 3.94 21.50 -22.53
N ILE A 58 2.77 21.02 -22.97
CA ILE A 58 2.03 19.96 -22.26
C ILE A 58 2.53 18.56 -22.71
N SER A 59 3.36 18.51 -23.75
CA SER A 59 3.75 17.28 -24.43
C SER A 59 5.08 16.66 -23.97
N GLN A 60 5.87 17.34 -23.14
CA GLN A 60 7.24 16.89 -22.81
C GLN A 60 7.69 17.26 -21.39
N ALA A 61 6.98 16.77 -20.37
CA ALA A 61 7.55 16.63 -19.01
C ALA A 61 6.77 15.66 -18.10
N LYS A 62 5.76 14.95 -18.61
CA LYS A 62 5.36 13.70 -17.95
C LYS A 62 6.25 12.64 -18.56
N SER A 63 7.45 12.52 -17.99
CA SER A 63 8.15 11.24 -17.98
C SER A 63 7.07 10.17 -17.87
N LYS A 64 7.11 9.22 -18.80
CA LYS A 64 6.47 7.93 -18.56
C LYS A 64 7.26 7.32 -17.39
N GLU A 65 7.10 7.86 -16.18
CA GLU A 65 7.38 7.13 -14.96
C GLU A 65 6.44 5.95 -15.07
N GLY A 66 6.95 4.87 -15.66
CA GLY A 66 6.21 3.65 -15.85
C GLY A 66 5.64 3.30 -14.49
N LEU A 67 4.33 3.20 -14.41
CA LEU A 67 3.66 2.95 -13.14
C LEU A 67 4.34 1.80 -12.45
N LYS A 68 4.89 2.07 -11.27
CA LYS A 68 5.73 1.13 -10.52
C LYS A 68 4.95 -0.18 -10.34
N LYS A 69 5.62 -1.31 -10.54
CA LYS A 69 5.02 -2.65 -10.44
C LYS A 69 5.75 -3.46 -9.38
N CYS A 70 5.00 -4.32 -8.71
CA CYS A 70 5.54 -5.30 -7.79
C CYS A 70 6.50 -6.25 -8.52
N THR A 71 7.70 -6.47 -7.97
CA THR A 71 8.69 -7.40 -8.55
C THR A 71 8.17 -8.85 -8.54
N ALA A 72 7.45 -9.25 -7.50
CA ALA A 72 6.93 -10.62 -7.35
C ALA A 72 5.71 -10.93 -8.24
N CYS A 73 4.70 -10.05 -8.26
CA CYS A 73 3.42 -10.34 -8.96
C CYS A 73 3.10 -9.42 -10.14
N ARG A 74 3.99 -8.46 -10.47
CA ARG A 74 3.85 -7.48 -11.55
C ARG A 74 2.59 -6.60 -11.51
N LYS A 75 1.77 -6.68 -10.45
CA LYS A 75 0.66 -5.76 -10.19
C LYS A 75 1.20 -4.35 -9.95
N ARG A 76 0.46 -3.35 -10.39
CA ARG A 76 0.77 -1.93 -10.14
C ARG A 76 0.82 -1.71 -8.62
N VAL A 77 1.97 -1.25 -8.11
CA VAL A 77 2.08 -0.75 -6.73
C VAL A 77 1.51 0.66 -6.75
N GLY A 78 0.56 0.94 -5.85
CA GLY A 78 -0.20 2.19 -5.83
C GLY A 78 0.66 3.38 -5.39
N LEU A 79 0.01 4.41 -4.83
CA LEU A 79 0.71 5.58 -4.29
C LEU A 79 1.65 5.20 -3.12
N THR A 80 1.31 4.17 -2.34
CA THR A 80 2.15 3.65 -1.28
C THR A 80 3.16 2.65 -1.84
N GLU A 81 4.41 3.04 -1.77
CA GLU A 81 5.56 2.27 -2.23
C GLU A 81 6.18 1.51 -1.06
N PHE A 82 6.22 0.17 -1.14
CA PHE A 82 6.99 -0.63 -0.18
C PHE A 82 8.29 -1.07 -0.84
N SER A 83 9.41 -0.53 -0.37
CA SER A 83 10.75 -0.99 -0.72
C SER A 83 11.20 -2.06 0.26
N CYS A 84 11.72 -3.16 -0.27
CA CYS A 84 12.45 -4.13 0.55
C CYS A 84 13.93 -3.73 0.66
N LYS A 85 14.64 -4.27 1.65
CA LYS A 85 16.09 -4.16 1.79
C LYS A 85 16.89 -4.69 0.59
N CYS A 86 16.31 -5.51 -0.30
CA CYS A 86 16.94 -5.84 -1.59
C CYS A 86 16.92 -4.71 -2.62
N GLY A 87 16.19 -3.61 -2.37
CA GLY A 87 16.00 -2.54 -3.35
C GLY A 87 14.82 -2.77 -4.31
N ASP A 88 14.14 -3.92 -4.22
CA ASP A 88 12.94 -4.21 -4.99
C ASP A 88 11.67 -3.59 -4.42
N LEU A 89 10.68 -3.48 -5.30
CA LEU A 89 9.39 -2.85 -5.06
C LEU A 89 8.27 -3.87 -4.96
N PHE A 90 7.43 -3.77 -3.93
CA PHE A 90 6.39 -4.76 -3.67
C PHE A 90 5.04 -4.13 -3.32
N CYS A 91 3.97 -4.87 -3.58
CA CYS A 91 2.62 -4.52 -3.11
C CYS A 91 2.44 -4.93 -1.65
N ILE A 92 1.36 -4.47 -1.02
CA ILE A 92 1.03 -4.76 0.40
C ILE A 92 1.12 -6.26 0.73
N VAL A 93 0.74 -7.12 -0.21
CA VAL A 93 0.74 -8.59 -0.04
C VAL A 93 2.15 -9.20 -0.09
N HIS A 94 3.09 -8.59 -0.82
CA HIS A 94 4.43 -9.13 -1.06
C HIS A 94 5.56 -8.34 -0.40
N HIS A 95 5.24 -7.34 0.42
CA HIS A 95 6.25 -6.45 1.01
C HIS A 95 7.13 -7.14 2.07
N TYR A 96 6.58 -8.15 2.75
CA TYR A 96 7.33 -8.90 3.74
C TYR A 96 8.39 -9.79 3.08
N SER A 97 9.55 -9.92 3.73
CA SER A 97 10.70 -10.68 3.20
C SER A 97 10.47 -12.19 3.05
N ASP A 98 9.44 -12.76 3.67
CA ASP A 98 9.02 -14.16 3.46
C ASP A 98 8.29 -14.37 2.14
N LYS A 99 7.75 -13.30 1.54
CA LYS A 99 6.93 -13.35 0.32
C LYS A 99 7.75 -13.27 -0.96
N HIS A 100 9.04 -13.02 -0.86
CA HIS A 100 9.97 -12.96 -1.98
C HIS A 100 11.31 -13.56 -1.55
N ASN A 101 12.09 -14.09 -2.50
CA ASN A 101 13.35 -14.78 -2.22
C ASN A 101 14.49 -13.82 -1.85
N TYR A 102 14.32 -13.00 -0.80
CA TYR A 102 15.38 -12.16 -0.26
C TYR A 102 16.32 -13.01 0.61
N PRO A 103 17.62 -13.14 0.26
CA PRO A 103 18.53 -14.10 0.90
C PRO A 103 18.99 -13.70 2.31
N PHE A 104 18.40 -12.68 2.93
CA PHE A 104 18.81 -12.24 4.27
C PHE A 104 18.12 -13.04 5.37
N ASP A 105 18.92 -13.71 6.20
CA ASP A 105 18.42 -14.46 7.35
C ASP A 105 18.16 -13.56 8.57
N TYR A 106 16.93 -13.03 8.62
CA TYR A 106 16.45 -12.25 9.76
C TYR A 106 16.43 -13.02 11.07
N ARG A 107 16.29 -14.36 11.04
CA ARG A 107 16.23 -15.17 12.26
C ARG A 107 17.59 -15.19 12.93
N ASN A 108 18.63 -15.56 12.19
CA ASN A 108 19.98 -15.60 12.73
C ASN A 108 20.47 -14.18 13.09
N ALA A 109 20.16 -13.18 12.26
CA ALA A 109 20.49 -11.78 12.59
C ALA A 109 19.85 -11.34 13.91
N GLY A 110 18.58 -11.66 14.14
CA GLY A 110 17.87 -11.38 15.39
C GLY A 110 18.45 -12.13 16.59
N GLN A 111 18.72 -13.43 16.45
CA GLN A 111 19.33 -14.25 17.51
C GLN A 111 20.70 -13.72 17.92
N ASN A 112 21.54 -13.35 16.96
CA ASN A 112 22.86 -12.79 17.25
C ASN A 112 22.77 -11.42 17.93
N ALA A 113 21.82 -10.57 17.53
CA ALA A 113 21.59 -9.29 18.20
C ALA A 113 21.14 -9.49 19.66
N LEU A 114 20.22 -10.43 19.90
CA LEU A 114 19.76 -10.78 21.25
C LEU A 114 20.89 -11.39 22.10
N ALA A 115 21.68 -12.31 21.54
CA ALA A 115 22.80 -12.92 22.25
C ALA A 115 23.85 -11.87 22.67
N LYS A 116 24.10 -10.86 21.82
CA LYS A 116 24.99 -9.74 22.15
C LYS A 116 24.42 -8.78 23.19
N ALA A 117 23.10 -8.61 23.23
CA ALA A 117 22.43 -7.73 24.17
C ALA A 117 22.19 -8.36 25.55
N ASN A 118 22.11 -9.70 25.61
CA ASN A 118 21.84 -10.41 26.85
C ASN A 118 23.05 -10.34 27.81
N PRO A 119 22.87 -9.86 29.04
CA PRO A 119 23.93 -9.86 30.03
C PRO A 119 24.27 -11.30 30.44
N ILE A 120 25.55 -11.57 30.66
CA ILE A 120 26.01 -12.86 31.15
C ILE A 120 25.72 -12.91 32.65
N ILE A 121 24.71 -13.68 33.03
CA ILE A 121 24.37 -13.92 34.44
C ILE A 121 25.22 -15.09 34.93
N VAL A 122 26.35 -14.79 35.57
CA VAL A 122 27.14 -15.78 36.31
C VAL A 122 26.81 -15.62 37.79
N VAL A 123 26.15 -16.61 38.38
CA VAL A 123 25.98 -16.68 39.84
C VAL A 123 27.11 -17.50 40.44
N GLU A 124 27.78 -16.91 41.43
CA GLU A 124 28.80 -17.61 42.20
C GLU A 124 28.14 -18.73 43.02
N LYS A 125 28.72 -19.92 42.96
CA LYS A 125 28.16 -21.09 43.64
C LYS A 125 28.40 -20.93 45.14
N LEU A 126 27.34 -20.63 45.90
CA LEU A 126 27.43 -20.50 47.35
C LEU A 126 27.70 -21.86 48.00
N ASN A 127 28.67 -21.90 48.89
CA ASN A 127 28.98 -23.10 49.68
C ASN A 127 27.93 -23.29 50.78
N LYS A 128 27.60 -24.56 51.04
CA LYS A 128 26.60 -24.98 52.02
C LYS A 128 27.13 -24.70 53.44
N ILE A 129 26.32 -24.01 54.26
CA ILE A 129 26.57 -23.76 55.69
C ILE A 129 26.35 -25.06 56.46
#